data_AF-A0A2M9R6W8-F1
#
_entry.id   AF-A0A2M9R6W8-F1
#
_cell.length_a   1.000
_cell.length_b   1.000
_cell.length_c   1.000
_cell.angle_alpha   90.00
_cell.angle_beta   90.00
_cell.angle_gamma   90.00
#
_symmetry.space_group_name_H-M   'P 1'
#
loop_
_entity.id
_entity.type
_entity.pdbx_description
1 polymer ?
#
loop_
_entity_poly.entity_id
_entity_poly.type
_entity_poly.pdbx_seq_one_letter_code
_entity_poly.pdbx_strand_id
1 'polypeptide(L)'
;MIEVFTTNIQSEIQAIRVLEILEKNFPEQKINFDLNETNLPYPCGHTILRIEGKIINVEKVLSIVNRSGFRCDILEDKVCN
;
A
#
# COMPACT_ATOMS: atom_id res chain seq x y z
N MET A 1 -16.00 2.76 0.89
CA MET A 1 -15.15 2.88 -0.31
C MET A 1 -13.89 2.08 -0.05
N ILE A 2 -13.34 1.44 -1.08
CA ILE A 2 -12.09 0.70 -0.98
C ILE A 2 -11.16 1.22 -2.06
N GLU A 3 -9.96 1.61 -1.67
CA GLU A 3 -8.87 1.95 -2.59
C GLU A 3 -7.76 0.91 -2.43
N VAL A 4 -7.17 0.52 -3.55
CA VAL A 4 -6.14 -0.52 -3.62
C VAL A 4 -4.89 0.07 -4.27
N PHE A 5 -3.76 -0.17 -3.63
CA PHE A 5 -2.46 0.32 -4.05
C PHE A 5 -1.50 -0.86 -4.18
N THR A 6 -0.49 -0.68 -5.03
CA THR A 6 0.66 -1.56 -5.16
C THR A 6 1.86 -0.91 -4.50
N THR A 7 2.66 -1.69 -3.79
CA THR A 7 3.87 -1.21 -3.13
C THR A 7 5.04 -2.15 -3.36
N ASN A 8 6.26 -1.63 -3.24
CA ASN A 8 7.48 -2.45 -3.27
C ASN A 8 7.92 -2.93 -1.87
N ILE A 9 7.03 -2.91 -0.88
CA ILE A 9 7.27 -3.47 0.45
C ILE A 9 7.38 -4.99 0.32
N GLN A 10 8.43 -5.59 0.89
CA GLN A 10 8.74 -7.01 0.71
C GLN A 10 8.74 -7.82 2.00
N SER A 11 8.62 -7.18 3.16
CA SER A 11 8.61 -7.89 4.44
C SER A 11 7.56 -7.37 5.40
N GLU A 12 7.12 -8.27 6.28
CA GLU A 12 6.15 -7.97 7.34
C GLU A 12 6.62 -6.84 8.26
N ILE A 13 7.90 -6.82 8.60
CA ILE A 13 8.49 -5.76 9.44
C ILE A 13 8.37 -4.39 8.75
N GLN A 14 8.56 -4.32 7.43
CA GLN A 14 8.39 -3.08 6.67
C GLN A 14 6.92 -2.68 6.62
N ALA A 15 6.02 -3.63 6.34
CA ALA A 15 4.58 -3.40 6.30
C ALA A 15 4.05 -2.89 7.64
N ILE A 16 4.42 -3.51 8.76
CA ILE A 16 4.02 -3.08 10.12
C ILE A 16 4.44 -1.63 10.37
N ARG A 17 5.68 -1.27 10.05
CA ARG A 17 6.17 0.11 10.25
C ARG A 17 5.36 1.13 9.46
N VAL A 18 5.04 0.83 8.20
CA VAL A 18 4.25 1.74 7.36
C VAL A 18 2.80 1.77 7.81
N LEU A 19 2.24 0.62 8.22
CA LEU A 19 0.89 0.50 8.76
C LEU A 19 0.70 1.41 9.98
N GLU A 20 1.61 1.37 10.96
CA GLU A 20 1.53 2.23 12.15
C GLU A 20 1.50 3.73 11.80
N ILE A 21 2.22 4.15 10.75
CA ILE A 21 2.23 5.55 10.31
C ILE A 21 0.90 5.91 9.62
N LEU A 22 0.37 4.99 8.81
CA LEU A 22 -0.91 5.17 8.13
C LEU A 22 -2.07 5.22 9.12
N GLU A 23 -2.15 4.29 10.08
CA GLU A 23 -3.20 4.26 11.11
C GLU A 23 -3.22 5.53 11.96
N LYS A 24 -2.04 6.07 12.30
CA LYS A 24 -1.94 7.38 12.99
C LYS A 24 -2.50 8.54 12.16
N ASN A 25 -2.42 8.45 10.84
CA ASN A 25 -2.89 9.48 9.91
C ASN A 25 -4.34 9.31 9.47
N PHE A 26 -4.88 8.11 9.65
CA PHE A 26 -6.19 7.69 9.16
C PHE A 26 -6.92 6.80 10.20
N PRO A 27 -7.21 7.30 11.41
CA PRO A 27 -7.70 6.49 12.53
C PRO A 27 -9.09 5.87 12.30
N GLU A 28 -9.86 6.39 11.34
CA GLU A 28 -11.20 5.88 10.99
C GLU A 28 -11.19 4.93 9.79
N GLN A 29 -10.02 4.66 9.20
CA GLN A 29 -9.88 3.79 8.03
C GLN A 29 -9.34 2.43 8.46
N LYS A 30 -9.82 1.38 7.80
CA LYS A 30 -9.27 0.02 7.95
C LYS A 30 -8.19 -0.18 6.89
N ILE A 31 -6.98 -0.56 7.32
CA ILE A 31 -5.80 -0.63 6.45
C ILE A 31 -5.21 -2.03 6.57
N ASN A 32 -4.93 -2.67 5.43
CA ASN A 32 -4.33 -4.00 5.37
C ASN A 32 -3.23 -4.05 4.31
N PHE A 33 -2.21 -4.86 4.57
CA PHE A 33 -1.19 -5.22 3.61
C PHE A 33 -1.31 -6.72 3.27
N ASP A 34 -1.47 -7.05 2.00
CA ASP A 34 -1.34 -8.41 1.49
C ASP A 34 0.05 -8.55 0.85
N LEU A 35 0.99 -9.08 1.64
CA LEU A 35 2.36 -9.31 1.19
C LEU A 35 2.36 -10.37 0.10
N ASN A 36 3.06 -10.08 -0.99
CA ASN A 36 3.24 -11.04 -2.07
C ASN A 36 4.62 -11.70 -1.94
N GLU A 37 4.64 -13.03 -1.79
CA GLU A 37 5.87 -13.82 -1.68
C GLU A 37 6.44 -14.23 -3.04
N THR A 38 5.94 -13.67 -4.14
CA THR A 38 6.49 -13.98 -5.46
C THR A 38 7.89 -13.37 -5.63
N ASN A 39 8.82 -14.12 -6.21
CA ASN A 39 10.15 -13.63 -6.59
C ASN A 39 10.14 -12.70 -7.83
N LEU A 40 8.97 -12.17 -8.21
CA LEU A 40 8.83 -11.29 -9.37
C LEU A 40 9.28 -9.86 -9.00
N PRO A 41 9.87 -9.10 -9.94
CA PRO A 41 10.14 -7.70 -9.71
C PRO A 41 8.83 -6.89 -9.61
N TYR A 42 8.88 -5.76 -8.92
CA TYR A 42 7.81 -4.76 -8.99
C TYR A 42 7.63 -4.28 -10.44
N PRO A 43 6.39 -4.15 -10.96
CA PRO A 43 5.12 -4.18 -10.25
C PRO A 43 4.39 -5.53 -10.33
N CYS A 44 5.04 -6.69 -10.55
CA CYS A 44 4.33 -7.98 -10.57
C CYS A 44 4.54 -8.79 -9.29
N GLY A 45 5.65 -8.60 -8.58
CA GLY A 45 5.84 -9.02 -7.19
C GLY A 45 5.53 -7.93 -6.18
N HIS A 46 4.51 -7.12 -6.45
CA HIS A 46 4.11 -6.04 -5.56
C HIS A 46 3.31 -6.58 -4.37
N THR A 47 3.43 -5.89 -3.24
CA THR A 47 2.55 -6.05 -2.09
C THR A 47 1.32 -5.17 -2.30
N ILE A 48 0.14 -5.70 -1.99
CA ILE A 48 -1.11 -4.94 -2.06
C ILE A 48 -1.33 -4.19 -0.75
N LEU A 49 -1.56 -2.88 -0.83
CA LEU A 49 -2.06 -2.06 0.27
C LEU A 49 -3.54 -1.77 0.01
N ARG A 50 -4.41 -2.22 0.92
CA ARG A 50 -5.85 -2.00 0.84
C ARG A 50 -6.29 -1.05 1.95
N ILE A 51 -7.01 0.00 1.57
CA ILE A 51 -7.58 0.97 2.50
C ILE A 51 -9.09 1.01 2.31
N GLU A 52 -9.83 0.86 3.40
CA GLU A 52 -11.28 0.93 3.44
C GLU A 52 -11.73 2.08 4.35
N GLY A 53 -12.64 2.93 3.85
CA GLY A 53 -13.16 4.07 4.60
C GLY A 53 -14.28 4.80 3.86
N LYS A 54 -14.82 5.85 4.51
CA LYS A 54 -15.84 6.72 3.90
C LYS A 54 -15.21 7.68 2.87
N ILE A 55 -14.08 8.29 3.22
CA ILE A 55 -13.31 9.20 2.39
C ILE A 55 -11.85 8.76 2.47
N ILE A 56 -11.24 8.48 1.32
CA ILE A 56 -9.84 8.06 1.22
C ILE A 56 -9.05 9.15 0.49
N ASN A 57 -8.04 9.70 1.15
CA ASN A 57 -7.17 10.71 0.56
C ASN A 57 -5.97 10.02 -0.10
N VAL A 58 -6.16 9.64 -1.37
CA VAL A 58 -5.17 8.92 -2.20
C VAL A 58 -3.81 9.62 -2.22
N GLU A 59 -3.77 10.93 -2.48
CA GLU A 59 -2.53 11.72 -2.52
C GLU A 59 -1.76 11.67 -1.19
N LYS A 60 -2.48 11.74 -0.06
CA LYS A 60 -1.85 11.64 1.26
C LYS A 60 -1.28 10.25 1.50
N VAL A 61 -1.98 9.19 1.08
CA VAL A 61 -1.48 7.80 1.18
C VAL A 61 -0.20 7.65 0.37
N LEU A 62 -0.20 8.04 -0.91
CA LEU A 62 0.98 7.99 -1.79
C LEU A 62 2.16 8.74 -1.17
N SER A 63 1.92 9.97 -0.67
CA SER A 63 2.95 10.78 -0.01
C SER A 63 3.53 10.12 1.23
N ILE A 64 2.71 9.51 2.10
CA ILE A 64 3.19 8.84 3.32
C ILE A 64 4.06 7.64 2.97
N VAL A 65 3.63 6.77 2.05
CA VAL A 65 4.38 5.57 1.68
C VAL A 65 5.69 5.94 0.98
N ASN A 66 5.66 6.92 0.07
CA ASN A 66 6.85 7.45 -0.60
C ASN A 66 7.85 8.07 0.38
N ARG A 67 7.38 8.85 1.37
CA ARG A 67 8.24 9.43 2.42
C ARG A 67 8.79 8.39 3.39
N SER A 68 8.15 7.23 3.48
CA SER A 68 8.63 6.08 4.26
C SER A 68 9.73 5.29 3.52
N GLY A 69 10.07 5.67 2.29
CA GLY A 69 11.13 5.07 1.48
C GLY A 69 10.67 3.97 0.53
N PHE A 70 9.37 3.80 0.33
CA PHE A 70 8.78 2.76 -0.51
C PHE A 70 8.07 3.36 -1.72
N ARG A 71 8.06 2.65 -2.84
CA ARG A 71 7.22 3.00 -3.99
C ARG A 71 5.79 2.58 -3.71
N CYS A 72 4.85 3.43 -4.09
CA CYS A 72 3.42 3.20 -3.97
C CYS A 72 2.73 3.77 -5.20
N ASP A 73 1.93 2.96 -5.88
CA ASP A 73 1.14 3.36 -7.03
C ASP A 73 -0.30 2.86 -6.85
N ILE A 74 -1.28 3.57 -7.39
CA ILE A 74 -2.66 3.08 -7.44
C ILE A 74 -2.67 1.81 -8.28
N LEU A 75 -3.37 0.76 -7.83
CA LEU A 75 -3.55 -0.44 -8.64
C LEU A 75 -4.44 -0.08 -9.84
N GLU A 76 -3.81 0.17 -10.98
CA GLU A 76 -4.51 0.30 -12.27
C GLU A 76 -4.82 -1.10 -12.83
N ASP A 77 -5.82 -1.21 -13.71
CA ASP A 77 -6.15 -2.43 -14.48
C ASP A 77 -5.07 -2.75 -15.54
N LYS A 78 -3.81 -2.81 -15.12
CA LYS A 78 -2.68 -3.19 -15.95
C LYS A 78 -2.42 -4.68 -15.75
N VAL A 79 -2.68 -5.44 -16.82
CA VAL A 79 -2.30 -6.85 -16.89
C VAL A 79 -0.77 -6.92 -16.94
N CYS A 80 -0.15 -7.58 -15.96
CA CYS A 80 1.25 -8.00 -16.05
C CYS A 80 1.36 -8.99 -17.23
N ASN A 81 2.01 -8.59 -18.32
CA ASN A 81 2.31 -9.43 -19.48
C ASN A 81 3.58 -10.26 -19.27
#